data_AF-A0A975NHF4-F1
#
_entry.id   AF-A0A975NHF4-F1
#
_cell.length_a   1.000
_cell.length_b   1.000
_cell.length_c   1.000
_cell.angle_alpha   90.00
_cell.angle_beta   90.00
_cell.angle_gamma   90.00
#
_symmetry.space_group_name_H-M   'P 1'
#
loop_
_entity.id
_entity.type
_entity.pdbx_description
1 polymer ?
#
loop_
_entity_poly.entity_id
_entity_poly.type
_entity_poly.pdbx_seq_one_letter_code
_entity_poly.pdbx_strand_id
1 'polypeptide(L)' 'MTEEQELPAFPIRAYQLIPDPNRPDVVALAIETEQGHSLFLATREILEDLGRDLLNRAAKMPAKTQPR' A
#
# COMPACT_ATOMS: atom_id res chain seq x y z
N MET A 1 7.77 -20.01 14.81
CA MET A 1 6.83 -19.93 13.68
C MET A 1 5.90 -18.78 14.02
N THR A 2 6.14 -17.61 13.45
CA THR A 2 5.21 -16.47 13.62
C THR A 2 4.03 -16.82 12.74
N GLU A 3 2.89 -17.16 13.35
CA GLU A 3 1.65 -17.33 12.62
C GLU A 3 1.41 -16.01 11.87
N GLU A 4 1.38 -16.07 10.54
CA GLU A 4 1.01 -14.94 9.70
C GLU A 4 -0.43 -14.61 10.06
N GLN A 5 -0.60 -13.65 10.97
CA GLN A 5 -1.91 -13.19 11.39
C GLN A 5 -2.54 -12.56 10.15
N GLU A 6 -3.53 -13.23 9.55
CA GLU A 6 -4.29 -12.67 8.43
C GLU A 6 -4.91 -11.36 8.91
N LEU A 7 -4.31 -10.25 8.50
CA LEU A 7 -4.82 -8.93 8.81
C LEU A 7 -6.14 -8.78 8.04
N PRO A 8 -7.23 -8.37 8.71
CA PRO A 8 -8.48 -8.12 8.01
C PRO A 8 -8.24 -7.07 6.90
N ALA A 9 -8.49 -7.48 5.66
CA ALA A 9 -8.18 -6.69 4.48
C ALA A 9 -9.39 -5.80 4.11
N PHE A 10 -9.26 -4.49 4.34
CA PHE A 10 -10.26 -3.51 3.94
C PHE A 10 -9.87 -2.83 2.64
N PRO A 11 -10.83 -2.55 1.73
CA PRO A 11 -10.53 -1.83 0.50
C PRO A 11 -9.86 -0.48 0.80
N ILE A 12 -8.73 -0.22 0.13
CA ILE A 12 -8.08 1.08 0.15
C ILE A 12 -8.96 2.06 -0.63
N ARG A 13 -9.34 3.17 0.01
CA ARG A 13 -10.12 4.27 -0.59
C ARG A 13 -9.21 5.35 -1.15
N ALA A 14 -8.17 5.70 -0.42
CA ALA A 14 -7.20 6.72 -0.81
C ALA A 14 -5.82 6.39 -0.26
N TYR A 15 -4.79 6.93 -0.93
CA TYR A 15 -3.43 6.90 -0.45
C TYR A 15 -2.77 8.27 -0.67
N GLN A 16 -1.80 8.60 0.18
CA GLN A 16 -0.99 9.80 0.04
C GLN A 16 0.46 9.51 0.44
N LEU A 17 1.41 10.04 -0.34
CA LEU A 17 2.82 10.08 0.02
C LEU A 17 3.16 11.46 0.58
N ILE A 18 3.72 11.48 1.79
CA ILE A 18 4.07 12.71 2.51
C ILE A 18 5.59 12.70 2.69
N PRO A 19 6.34 13.57 1.99
CA PRO A 19 7.78 13.68 2.18
C PRO A 19 8.13 14.06 3.62
N ASP A 20 9.15 13.42 4.20
CA ASP A 20 9.67 13.85 5.51
C ASP A 20 10.60 15.08 5.31
N PRO A 21 10.34 16.21 5.99
CA PRO A 21 11.12 17.43 5.80
C PRO A 21 12.56 17.33 6.33
N ASN A 22 12.83 16.39 7.24
CA ASN A 22 14.14 16.18 7.86
C ASN A 22 14.90 15.00 7.25
N ARG A 23 14.18 14.07 6.59
CA ARG A 23 14.72 12.83 6.03
C ARG A 23 14.30 12.67 4.57
N PRO A 24 15.06 13.22 3.61
CA PRO A 24 14.68 13.20 2.20
C PRO A 24 14.65 11.79 1.58
N ASP A 25 15.23 10.80 2.25
CA ASP A 25 15.22 9.39 1.89
C ASP A 25 13.96 8.64 2.36
N VAL A 26 13.11 9.29 3.17
CA VAL A 26 11.93 8.71 3.80
C VAL A 26 10.67 9.49 3.40
N VAL A 27 9.59 8.75 3.21
CA VAL A 27 8.25 9.32 3.10
C VAL A 27 7.28 8.57 4.01
N ALA A 28 6.24 9.25 4.44
CA ALA A 28 5.10 8.60 5.07
C ALA A 28 4.07 8.20 4.01
N LEU A 29 3.67 6.94 4.01
CA LEU A 29 2.56 6.40 3.23
C LEU A 29 1.31 6.40 4.13
N ALA A 30 0.40 7.32 3.87
CA ALA A 30 -0.92 7.34 4.48
C ALA A 30 -1.89 6.52 3.63
N ILE A 31 -2.63 5.62 4.26
CA ILE A 31 -3.65 4.77 3.63
C ILE A 31 -4.97 4.97 4.37
N GLU A 32 -6.02 5.31 3.63
CA GLU A 32 -7.39 5.35 4.14
C GLU A 32 -8.13 4.08 3.71
N THR A 33 -8.75 3.42 4.68
CA THR A 33 -9.63 2.26 4.49
C THR A 33 -11.00 2.54 5.11
N GLU A 34 -11.98 1.66 4.89
CA GLU A 34 -13.30 1.81 5.51
C GLU A 34 -13.29 1.75 7.05
N GLN A 35 -12.23 1.20 7.65
CA GLN A 35 -12.07 1.12 9.10
C GLN A 35 -11.21 2.23 9.70
N GLY A 36 -10.67 3.12 8.87
CA GLY A 36 -9.85 4.24 9.32
C GLY A 36 -8.53 4.36 8.58
N HIS A 37 -7.63 5.13 9.20
CA HIS A 37 -6.39 5.59 8.60
C HIS A 37 -5.19 4.84 9.17
N SER A 38 -4.28 4.42 8.31
CA SER A 38 -2.99 3.83 8.68
C SER A 38 -1.86 4.69 8.12
N LEU A 39 -0.79 4.88 8.90
CA LEU A 39 0.38 5.64 8.51
C LEU A 39 1.64 4.77 8.66
N PHE A 40 2.39 4.63 7.57
CA PHE A 40 3.64 3.87 7.54
C PHE A 40 4.78 4.79 7.12
N LEU A 41 5.95 4.65 7.75
CA LEU A 41 7.18 5.31 7.29
C LEU A 41 7.97 4.31 6.45
N ALA A 42 8.39 4.74 5.26
CA ALA A 42 9.13 3.89 4.34
C ALA A 42 10.25 4.68 3.66
N THR A 43 11.36 3.98 3.40
CA THR A 43 12.42 4.50 2.54
C THR A 43 12.02 4.37 1.08
N ARG A 44 12.74 5.08 0.21
CA ARG A 44 12.60 4.94 -1.25
C ARG A 44 12.68 3.47 -1.71
N GLU A 45 13.68 2.73 -1.22
CA GLU A 45 13.92 1.34 -1.61
C GLU A 45 12.71 0.44 -1.32
N ILE A 46 12.15 0.55 -0.11
CA ILE A 46 10.97 -0.22 0.30
C ILE A 46 9.76 0.09 -0.59
N LEU A 47 9.58 1.36 -0.97
CA LEU A 47 8.46 1.75 -1.83
C LEU A 47 8.62 1.29 -3.28
N GLU A 48 9.85 1.26 -3.79
CA GLU A 48 10.13 0.71 -5.11
C GLU A 48 9.82 -0.79 -5.15
N ASP A 49 10.20 -1.53 -4.12
CA ASP A 49 9.87 -2.96 -3.98
C ASP A 49 8.36 -3.19 -3.84
N LEU A 50 7.69 -2.43 -2.97
CA LEU A 50 6.23 -2.50 -2.81
C LEU A 50 5.51 -2.21 -4.15
N GLY A 51 5.96 -1.19 -4.88
CA GLY A 51 5.40 -0.85 -6.19
C GLY A 51 5.55 -1.99 -7.20
N ARG A 52 6.73 -2.61 -7.26
CA ARG A 52 6.99 -3.78 -8.13
C ARG A 52 6.05 -4.94 -7.78
N ASP A 53 5.91 -5.27 -6.50
CA ASP A 53 5.05 -6.36 -6.04
C ASP A 53 3.57 -6.11 -6.32
N LEU A 54 3.09 -4.89 -6.08
CA LEU A 54 1.71 -4.50 -6.37
C LEU A 54 1.41 -4.60 -7.88
N LEU A 55 2.31 -4.10 -8.74
CA LEU A 55 2.15 -4.20 -10.19
C LEU A 55 2.15 -5.65 -10.67
N ASN A 56 3.07 -6.47 -10.15
CA ASN A 56 3.15 -7.90 -10.47
C ASN A 56 1.89 -8.66 -10.05
N ARG A 57 1.29 -8.31 -8.91
CA ARG A 57 0.02 -8.89 -8.46
C ARG A 57 -1.15 -8.38 -9.30
N ALA A 58 -1.23 -7.08 -9.54
CA ALA A 58 -2.29 -6.45 -10.34
C ALA A 58 -2.34 -7.02 -11.77
N ALA A 59 -1.18 -7.28 -12.39
CA ALA A 59 -1.10 -7.89 -13.72
C ALA A 59 -1.68 -9.31 -13.79
N LYS A 60 -1.78 -10.01 -12.66
CA LYS A 60 -2.35 -11.36 -12.55
C LYS A 60 -3.83 -11.33 -12.11
N MET A 61 -4.38 -10.17 -11.77
CA MET A 61 -5.77 -10.05 -11.37
C MET A 61 -6.67 -10.18 -12.60
N PRO A 62 -7.81 -10.88 -12.50
CA PRO A 62 -8.78 -10.92 -13.58
C PRO A 62 -9.25 -9.50 -13.86
N ALA A 63 -9.31 -9.13 -15.15
CA ALA A 63 -9.91 -7.85 -15.55
C ALA A 63 -11.33 -7.79 -14.98
N LYS A 64 -11.69 -6.65 -14.38
CA LYS A 64 -13.04 -6.41 -13.87
C LYS A 64 -14.01 -6.60 -15.05
N THR A 65 -14.71 -7.74 -15.12
CA THR A 65 -15.80 -7.94 -16.08
C THR A 65 -16.88 -6.95 -15.70
N GLN A 66 -16.87 -5.80 -16.36
CA GLN A 66 -17.93 -4.81 -16.20
C GLN A 66 -19.23 -5.46 -16.70
N PRO A 67 -20.24 -5.68 -15.84
CA PRO A 67 -21.57 -5.99 -16.33
C PRO A 67 -22.03 -4.76 -17.11
N ARG A 68 -22.45 -4.97 -18.36
CA ARG A 68 -23.15 -3.95 -19.15
C ARG A 68 -24.51 -3.64 -18.55
#